data_AF-A0A938HWI5-F1
#
_entry.id   AF-A0A938HWI5-F1
#
_cell.length_a   1.000
_cell.length_b   1.000
_cell.length_c   1.000
_cell.angle_alpha   90.00
_cell.angle_beta   90.00
_cell.angle_gamma   90.00
#
_symmetry.space_group_name_H-M   'P 1'
#
loop_
_entity.id
_entity.type
_entity.pdbx_description
1 polymer ?
#
loop_
_entity_poly.entity_id
_entity_poly.type
_entity_poly.pdbx_seq_one_letter_code
_entity_poly.pdbx_strand_id
1 'polypeptide(L)'
;LAMQEATPRIGLTLDVGHLSFEEGAGYREFGSIGGLIRYVGRRLVHVHAHDYDGVRDHLPVGAGRLDWDDIAEGLRSIGYEGVVCLELDPDRATPEQLLQSRDRLRELLC
;
A
#
# COMPACT_ATOMS: atom_id res chain seq x y z
N LEU A 1 -9.29 -19.64 8.79
CA LEU A 1 -9.99 -19.66 10.10
C LEU A 1 -9.37 -18.57 10.97
N ALA A 2 -10.19 -17.69 11.54
CA ALA A 2 -9.90 -16.76 12.65
C ALA A 2 -9.19 -15.39 12.41
N MET A 3 -9.57 -14.62 11.38
CA MET A 3 -9.40 -13.13 11.41
C MET A 3 -10.70 -12.36 11.67
N GLN A 4 -11.82 -13.07 11.86
CA GLN A 4 -13.16 -12.48 11.97
C GLN A 4 -13.61 -12.18 13.40
N GLU A 5 -12.87 -12.56 14.43
CA GLU A 5 -13.18 -12.09 15.79
C GLU A 5 -12.61 -10.67 15.97
N ALA A 6 -13.52 -9.70 15.93
CA ALA A 6 -13.20 -8.29 15.97
C ALA A 6 -12.92 -7.85 17.40
N THR A 7 -11.67 -7.49 17.69
CA THR A 7 -11.39 -6.48 18.69
C THR A 7 -11.65 -5.12 18.01
N PRO A 8 -12.73 -4.40 18.34
CA PRO A 8 -13.16 -3.22 17.57
C PRO A 8 -12.18 -2.04 17.59
N ARG A 9 -11.07 -2.15 18.31
CA ARG A 9 -10.04 -1.11 18.46
C ARG A 9 -8.68 -1.51 17.85
N ILE A 10 -8.55 -2.67 17.23
CA ILE A 10 -7.30 -3.14 16.62
C ILE A 10 -7.53 -3.41 15.13
N GLY A 11 -6.77 -2.70 14.30
CA GLY A 11 -6.73 -2.85 12.85
C GLY A 11 -5.33 -3.15 12.33
N LEU A 12 -5.24 -3.27 11.01
CA LEU A 12 -4.02 -3.48 10.26
C LEU A 12 -3.57 -2.17 9.62
N THR A 13 -2.29 -1.85 9.79
CA THR A 13 -1.57 -0.94 8.89
C THR A 13 -0.94 -1.80 7.80
N LEU A 14 -1.26 -1.52 6.54
CA LEU A 14 -0.68 -2.20 5.40
C LEU A 14 0.44 -1.38 4.81
N ASP A 15 1.66 -1.88 4.91
CA ASP A 15 2.82 -1.31 4.25
C ASP A 15 2.98 -1.97 2.88
N VAL A 16 2.59 -1.27 1.82
CA VAL A 16 2.50 -1.90 0.49
C VAL A 16 3.85 -2.16 -0.14
N GLY A 17 4.86 -1.32 0.13
CA GLY A 17 6.19 -1.48 -0.45
C GLY A 17 6.91 -2.69 0.13
N HIS A 18 6.93 -2.81 1.45
CA HIS A 18 7.53 -3.95 2.14
C HIS A 18 6.86 -5.29 1.80
N LEU A 19 5.56 -5.30 1.47
CA LEU A 19 4.86 -6.50 1.04
C LEU A 19 5.45 -7.14 -0.23
N SER A 20 6.14 -6.35 -1.05
CA SER A 20 6.80 -6.82 -2.29
C SER A 20 8.19 -7.44 -2.04
N PHE A 21 8.66 -7.45 -0.81
CA PHE A 21 9.89 -8.16 -0.44
C PHE A 21 9.71 -9.68 -0.57
N GLU A 22 10.83 -10.39 -0.64
CA GLU A 22 10.86 -11.85 -0.76
C GLU A 22 9.93 -12.38 -1.88
N GLU A 23 9.96 -11.69 -3.02
CA GLU A 23 9.14 -11.99 -4.20
C GLU A 23 7.63 -12.00 -3.89
N GLY A 24 7.17 -11.04 -3.08
CA GLY A 24 5.76 -10.88 -2.73
C GLY A 24 5.24 -11.89 -1.70
N ALA A 25 6.11 -12.45 -0.86
CA ALA A 25 5.71 -13.47 0.11
C ALA A 25 4.54 -13.02 1.02
N GLY A 26 4.46 -11.72 1.33
CA GLY A 26 3.42 -11.14 2.16
C GLY A 26 2.02 -11.10 1.54
N TYR A 27 1.88 -11.21 0.22
CA TYR A 27 0.57 -11.19 -0.46
C TYR A 27 0.35 -12.37 -1.42
N ARG A 28 1.35 -13.25 -1.61
CA ARG A 28 1.32 -14.32 -2.62
C ARG A 28 0.08 -15.22 -2.53
N GLU A 29 -0.38 -15.55 -1.32
CA GLU A 29 -1.57 -16.38 -1.13
C GLU A 29 -2.88 -15.70 -1.57
N PHE A 30 -2.87 -14.37 -1.67
CA PHE A 30 -4.00 -13.55 -2.11
C PHE A 30 -3.90 -13.16 -3.60
N GLY A 31 -2.84 -13.58 -4.29
CA GLY A 31 -2.60 -13.33 -5.71
C GLY A 31 -2.04 -11.93 -6.03
N SER A 32 -2.48 -10.90 -5.32
CA SER A 32 -1.99 -9.52 -5.47
C SER A 32 -2.13 -8.73 -4.16
N ILE A 33 -1.54 -7.54 -4.08
CA ILE A 33 -1.71 -6.65 -2.92
C ILE A 33 -3.18 -6.20 -2.82
N GLY A 34 -3.82 -5.89 -3.95
CA GLY A 34 -5.27 -5.63 -4.03
C GLY A 34 -6.11 -6.81 -3.56
N GLY A 35 -5.68 -8.05 -3.85
CA GLY A 35 -6.28 -9.27 -3.31
C GLY A 35 -6.21 -9.34 -1.78
N LEU A 36 -5.04 -9.04 -1.20
CA LEU A 36 -4.85 -8.96 0.25
C LEU A 36 -5.71 -7.85 0.87
N ILE A 37 -5.79 -6.68 0.24
CA ILE A 37 -6.65 -5.57 0.69
C ILE A 37 -8.12 -6.02 0.75
N ARG A 38 -8.62 -6.69 -0.29
CA ARG A 38 -9.98 -7.23 -0.33
C ARG A 38 -10.21 -8.27 0.77
N TYR A 39 -9.21 -9.11 1.04
CA TYR A 39 -9.27 -10.12 2.11
C TYR A 39 -9.34 -9.50 3.51
N VAL A 40 -8.48 -8.51 3.80
CA VAL A 40 -8.44 -7.83 5.11
C VAL A 40 -9.69 -6.95 5.31
N GLY A 41 -10.17 -6.33 4.23
CA GLY A 41 -11.39 -5.53 4.21
C GLY A 41 -11.40 -4.45 5.30
N ARG A 42 -12.48 -4.41 6.09
CA ARG A 42 -12.72 -3.39 7.11
C ARG A 42 -11.70 -3.36 8.26
N ARG A 43 -10.81 -4.34 8.37
CA ARG A 43 -9.73 -4.32 9.36
C ARG A 43 -8.53 -3.48 8.89
N LEU A 44 -8.46 -3.14 7.61
CA LEU A 44 -7.47 -2.20 7.10
C LEU A 44 -7.83 -0.80 7.59
N VAL A 45 -6.97 -0.22 8.42
CA VAL A 45 -7.21 1.11 9.02
C VAL A 45 -6.19 2.14 8.58
N HIS A 46 -5.01 1.72 8.13
CA HIS A 46 -3.96 2.61 7.67
C HIS A 46 -3.16 1.97 6.52
N VAL A 47 -2.63 2.79 5.61
CA VAL A 47 -1.76 2.34 4.52
C VAL A 47 -0.50 3.18 4.56
N HIS A 48 0.66 2.54 4.51
CA HIS A 48 1.93 3.20 4.21
C HIS A 48 2.23 2.99 2.73
N ALA A 49 2.52 4.08 2.04
CA ALA A 49 2.60 4.18 0.59
C ALA A 49 3.99 4.59 0.17
N HIS A 50 4.68 3.64 -0.46
CA HIS A 50 5.95 3.85 -1.14
C HIS A 50 6.16 2.72 -2.15
N ASP A 51 7.11 2.90 -3.05
CA ASP A 51 7.41 1.92 -4.09
C ASP A 51 8.74 1.21 -3.82
N TYR A 52 8.92 0.07 -4.48
CA TYR A 52 10.08 -0.80 -4.34
C TYR A 52 10.46 -1.39 -5.70
N ASP A 53 11.74 -1.33 -6.06
CA ASP A 53 12.23 -1.79 -7.38
C ASP A 53 12.87 -3.18 -7.36
N GLY A 54 12.80 -3.91 -6.24
CA GLY A 54 13.54 -5.17 -6.05
C GLY A 54 14.91 -5.00 -5.41
N VAL A 55 15.40 -3.75 -5.27
CA VAL A 55 16.69 -3.43 -4.67
C VAL A 55 16.57 -2.27 -3.70
N ARG A 56 15.99 -1.16 -4.16
CA ARG A 56 15.78 0.06 -3.39
C ARG A 56 14.34 0.18 -2.97
N ASP A 57 14.20 0.56 -1.72
CA ASP A 57 12.95 0.70 -1.02
C ASP A 57 12.61 2.17 -0.76
N HIS A 58 11.39 2.45 -0.31
CA HIS A 58 10.89 3.79 -0.06
C HIS A 58 11.03 4.75 -1.27
N LEU A 59 10.82 4.21 -2.48
CA LEU A 59 10.85 4.97 -3.72
C LEU A 59 9.57 5.78 -3.92
N PRO A 60 9.60 6.84 -4.74
CA PRO A 60 8.40 7.57 -5.15
C PRO A 60 7.34 6.63 -5.74
N VAL A 61 6.08 6.91 -5.46
CA VAL A 61 4.94 6.11 -5.95
C VAL A 61 4.94 6.07 -7.49
N GLY A 62 5.02 4.86 -8.06
CA GLY A 62 5.11 4.62 -9.50
C GLY A 62 6.54 4.59 -10.06
N ALA A 63 7.57 4.80 -9.23
CA ALA A 63 8.97 4.70 -9.65
C ALA A 63 9.58 3.31 -9.45
N GLY A 64 8.86 2.39 -8.80
CA GLY A 64 9.28 1.01 -8.57
C GLY A 64 8.48 0.02 -9.40
N ARG A 65 8.08 -1.09 -8.78
CA ARG A 65 7.43 -2.23 -9.45
C ARG A 65 6.07 -2.60 -8.87
N LEU A 66 5.58 -1.87 -7.86
CA LEU A 66 4.26 -2.14 -7.31
C LEU A 66 3.16 -1.85 -8.35
N ASP A 67 2.17 -2.72 -8.40
CA ASP A 67 0.95 -2.50 -9.19
C ASP A 67 0.00 -1.58 -8.41
N TRP A 68 0.23 -0.28 -8.56
CA TRP A 68 -0.56 0.75 -7.88
C TRP A 68 -2.01 0.84 -8.37
N ASP A 69 -2.31 0.37 -9.58
CA ASP A 69 -3.67 0.32 -10.09
C ASP A 69 -4.46 -0.80 -9.38
N ASP A 70 -3.88 -2.00 -9.20
CA ASP A 70 -4.47 -3.09 -8.40
C ASP A 70 -4.64 -2.70 -6.92
N ILE A 71 -3.65 -2.01 -6.33
CA ILE A 71 -3.76 -1.49 -4.95
C ILE A 71 -4.93 -0.52 -4.84
N ALA A 72 -5.01 0.44 -5.75
CA ALA A 72 -6.06 1.45 -5.75
C ALA A 72 -7.45 0.84 -5.96
N GLU A 73 -7.59 -0.13 -6.86
CA GLU A 73 -8.84 -0.87 -7.05
C GLU A 73 -9.22 -1.65 -5.79
N GLY A 74 -8.25 -2.31 -5.14
CA GLY A 74 -8.44 -2.99 -3.86
C GLY A 74 -9.02 -2.06 -2.79
N LEU A 75 -8.40 -0.89 -2.59
CA LEU A 75 -8.85 0.11 -1.60
C LEU A 75 -10.26 0.63 -1.91
N ARG A 76 -10.54 0.96 -3.18
CA ARG A 76 -11.88 1.41 -3.61
C ARG A 76 -12.94 0.31 -3.37
N SER A 77 -12.61 -0.94 -3.70
CA SER A 77 -13.58 -2.05 -3.61
C SER A 77 -14.04 -2.35 -2.18
N ILE A 78 -13.21 -2.04 -1.17
CA ILE A 78 -13.59 -2.21 0.24
C ILE A 78 -14.17 -0.92 0.87
N GLY A 79 -14.30 0.16 0.09
CA GLY A 79 -14.74 1.47 0.58
C GLY A 79 -13.77 2.06 1.60
N TYR A 80 -12.46 1.96 1.36
CA TYR A 80 -11.46 2.46 2.29
C TYR A 80 -11.48 4.00 2.36
N GLU A 81 -11.70 4.54 3.55
CA GLU A 81 -11.75 5.99 3.84
C GLU A 81 -10.62 6.44 4.78
N GLY A 82 -9.68 5.54 5.08
CA GLY A 82 -8.55 5.82 5.97
C GLY A 82 -7.41 6.58 5.29
N VAL A 83 -6.33 6.81 6.04
CA VAL A 83 -5.17 7.56 5.55
C VAL A 83 -4.23 6.66 4.75
N VAL A 84 -3.86 7.11 3.55
CA VAL A 84 -2.71 6.63 2.79
C VAL A 84 -1.52 7.56 3.07
N CYS A 85 -0.59 7.10 3.89
CA CYS A 85 0.59 7.84 4.35
C CYS A 85 1.75 7.65 3.38
N LEU A 86 2.26 8.72 2.77
CA LEU A 86 3.42 8.66 1.89
C LEU A 86 4.73 8.52 2.70
N GLU A 87 5.55 7.52 2.41
CA GLU A 87 6.83 7.25 3.09
C GLU A 87 8.00 7.17 2.12
N LEU A 88 8.80 8.24 1.97
CA LEU A 88 9.96 8.23 1.07
C LEU A 88 11.28 8.22 1.86
N ASP A 89 12.34 7.69 1.25
CA ASP A 89 13.69 7.70 1.83
C ASP A 89 14.15 9.16 2.03
N PRO A 90 14.34 9.61 3.30
CA PRO A 90 14.64 11.01 3.59
C PRO A 90 16.02 11.46 3.12
N ASP A 91 16.95 10.53 2.90
CA ASP A 91 18.31 10.83 2.46
C ASP A 91 18.42 10.90 0.93
N ARG A 92 17.38 10.45 0.21
CA ARG A 92 17.39 10.34 -1.27
C ARG A 92 16.28 11.08 -1.96
N ALA A 93 15.10 11.17 -1.34
CA ALA A 93 13.94 11.76 -1.96
C ALA A 93 14.06 13.29 -2.02
N THR A 94 13.71 13.84 -3.18
CA THR A 94 13.62 15.28 -3.41
C THR A 94 12.22 15.80 -3.08
N PRO A 95 12.06 17.10 -2.78
CA PRO A 95 10.74 17.73 -2.68
C PRO A 95 9.86 17.49 -3.91
N GLU A 96 10.44 17.49 -5.11
CA GLU A 96 9.72 17.22 -6.36
C GLU A 96 9.16 15.81 -6.39
N GLN A 97 9.93 14.81 -5.93
CA GLN A 97 9.48 13.42 -5.85
C GLN A 97 8.39 13.19 -4.81
N LEU A 98 8.40 13.94 -3.70
CA LEU A 98 7.30 13.96 -2.73
C LEU A 98 6.01 14.49 -3.38
N LEU A 99 6.10 15.59 -4.13
CA LEU A 99 4.95 16.17 -4.83
C LEU A 99 4.42 15.23 -5.92
N GLN A 100 5.31 14.63 -6.72
CA GLN A 100 4.95 13.65 -7.74
C GLN A 100 4.22 12.45 -7.14
N SER A 101 4.72 11.91 -6.03
CA SER A 101 4.08 10.77 -5.36
C SER A 101 2.70 11.13 -4.82
N ARG A 102 2.55 12.31 -4.19
CA ARG A 102 1.25 12.81 -3.73
C ARG A 102 0.27 12.94 -4.89
N ASP A 103 0.69 13.53 -6.00
CA ASP A 103 -0.19 13.78 -7.14
C ASP A 103 -0.58 12.46 -7.82
N ARG A 104 0.35 11.51 -7.93
CA ARG A 104 0.04 10.16 -8.41
C ARG A 104 -0.97 9.44 -7.52
N LEU A 105 -0.82 9.52 -6.20
CA LEU A 105 -1.81 8.95 -5.26
C LEU A 105 -3.18 9.61 -5.41
N ARG A 106 -3.26 10.92 -5.67
CA ARG A 106 -4.52 11.61 -5.94
C ARG A 106 -5.17 11.13 -7.22
N GLU A 107 -4.42 11.01 -8.31
CA GLU A 107 -4.94 10.45 -9.57
C GLU A 107 -5.49 9.04 -9.40
N LEU A 108 -4.83 8.25 -8.55
CA LEU A 108 -5.17 6.86 -8.30
C LEU A 108 -6.33 6.66 -7.32
N LEU A 109 -6.63 7.63 -6.44
CA LEU A 109 -7.55 7.41 -5.32
C LEU A 109 -8.69 8.42 -5.25
N CYS A 110 -8.60 9.55 -5.95
CA CYS A 110 -9.67 10.54 -6.10
C CYS A 110 -10.42 10.34 -7.43
#